data_AF-A0A7K4D850-F1
#
_entry.id   AF-A0A7K4D850-F1
#
_cell.length_a   1.000
_cell.length_b   1.000
_cell.length_c   1.000
_cell.angle_alpha   90.00
_cell.angle_beta   90.00
_cell.angle_gamma   90.00
#
_symmetry.space_group_name_H-M   'P 1'
#
loop_
_entity.id
_entity.type
_entity.pdbx_description
1 polymer ?
#
loop_
_entity_poly.entity_id
_entity_poly.type
_entity_poly.pdbx_seq_one_letter_code
_entity_poly.pdbx_strand_id
1 'polypeptide(L)'
;YRIFGRYDRSKNEIVISRLLDEHRTPFYVIEYIMYHEMLHIKYGFTYKKGRRRIHTSPFKKEEEKFPYYKESKEYLKKISGRERKFLS
;
A
#
# COMPACT_ATOMS: atom_id res chain seq x y z
N TYR A 1 14.35 -1.00 7.11
CA TYR A 1 12.89 -1.00 6.86
C TYR A 1 12.67 -0.48 5.45
N ARG A 2 11.88 -1.13 4.59
CA ARG A 2 11.63 -0.65 3.22
C ARG A 2 10.16 -0.25 3.08
N ILE A 3 9.90 1.03 2.81
CA ILE A 3 8.59 1.56 2.42
C ILE A 3 8.61 1.70 0.90
N PHE A 4 7.61 1.14 0.23
CA PHE A 4 7.50 1.20 -1.23
C PHE A 4 6.50 2.23 -1.72
N GLY A 5 5.51 2.57 -0.89
CA GLY A 5 4.54 3.64 -1.14
C GLY A 5 4.15 4.33 0.16
N ARG A 6 3.82 5.62 0.05
CA ARG A 6 3.14 6.37 1.12
C ARG A 6 2.25 7.48 0.56
N TYR A 7 1.13 7.71 1.21
CA TYR A 7 0.32 8.91 1.03
C TYR A 7 0.69 10.00 2.05
N ASP A 8 1.16 11.15 1.56
CA ASP A 8 1.42 12.35 2.35
C ASP A 8 0.19 13.25 2.40
N ARG A 9 -0.53 13.20 3.53
CA ARG A 9 -1.74 14.01 3.73
C ARG A 9 -1.52 15.51 3.78
N SER A 10 -0.33 15.97 4.20
CA SER A 10 -0.07 17.40 4.33
C SER A 10 0.10 18.06 2.96
N LYS A 11 0.62 17.30 2.01
CA LYS A 11 0.86 17.74 0.63
C LYS A 11 -0.17 17.23 -0.37
N ASN A 12 -1.00 16.28 0.06
CA ASN A 12 -1.92 15.53 -0.79
C ASN A 12 -1.20 14.82 -1.95
N GLU A 13 -0.10 14.12 -1.65
CA GLU A 13 0.76 13.46 -2.64
C GLU A 13 0.92 11.98 -2.35
N ILE A 14 0.95 11.16 -3.39
CA ILE A 14 1.37 9.75 -3.31
C ILE A 14 2.83 9.67 -3.73
N VAL A 15 3.67 9.10 -2.88
CA VAL A 15 5.10 8.93 -3.14
C VAL A 15 5.42 7.45 -3.23
N ILE A 16 6.01 7.04 -4.35
CA ILE A 16 6.47 5.68 -4.61
C ILE A 16 8.00 5.65 -4.55
N SER A 17 8.55 4.61 -3.95
CA SER A 17 10.00 4.47 -3.73
C SER A 17 10.74 4.09 -5.01
N ARG A 18 11.85 4.80 -5.30
CA ARG A 18 12.76 4.50 -6.43
C ARG A 18 13.40 3.12 -6.36
N LEU A 19 13.40 2.46 -5.20
CA LEU A 19 13.88 1.08 -5.07
C LEU A 19 13.14 0.10 -5.99
N LEU A 20 11.92 0.45 -6.42
CA LEU A 20 11.15 -0.36 -7.35
C LEU A 20 11.68 -0.24 -8.79
N ASP A 21 12.30 0.88 -9.15
CA ASP A 21 12.87 1.10 -10.49
C ASP A 21 14.08 0.18 -10.72
N GLU A 22 14.91 -0.01 -9.68
CA GLU A 22 16.13 -0.83 -9.74
C GLU A 22 15.86 -2.34 -9.89
N HIS A 23 14.65 -2.81 -9.55
CA HIS A 23 14.34 -4.25 -9.46
C HIS A 23 13.63 -4.83 -10.68
N ARG A 24 13.51 -4.08 -11.79
CA ARG A 24 12.60 -4.43 -12.91
C ARG A 24 11.22 -4.82 -12.37
N THR A 25 10.72 -4.01 -11.44
CA THR A 25 9.44 -4.28 -10.78
C THR A 25 8.33 -4.37 -11.83
N PRO A 26 7.52 -5.45 -11.82
CA PRO A 26 6.40 -5.55 -12.75
C PRO A 26 5.43 -4.38 -12.56
N PHE A 27 4.88 -3.85 -13.65
CA PHE A 27 3.98 -2.69 -13.61
C PHE A 27 2.79 -2.89 -12.67
N TYR A 28 2.20 -4.09 -12.63
CA TYR A 28 1.08 -4.42 -11.75
C TYR A 28 1.39 -4.20 -10.26
N VAL A 29 2.66 -4.29 -9.86
CA VAL A 29 3.09 -4.04 -8.48
C VAL A 29 3.07 -2.54 -8.16
N ILE A 30 3.51 -1.70 -9.12
CA ILE A 30 3.47 -0.24 -8.99
C ILE A 30 2.01 0.22 -8.94
N GLU A 31 1.17 -0.33 -9.83
CA GLU A 31 -0.27 -0.07 -9.87
C GLU A 31 -0.94 -0.48 -8.56
N TYR A 32 -0.58 -1.63 -7.99
CA TYR A 32 -1.08 -2.07 -6.69
C TYR A 32 -0.69 -1.11 -5.56
N ILE A 33 0.57 -0.64 -5.52
CA ILE A 33 1.01 0.33 -4.51
C ILE A 33 0.20 1.62 -4.66
N MET A 34 0.08 2.15 -5.87
CA MET A 34 -0.71 3.36 -6.11
C MET A 34 -2.17 3.17 -5.68
N TYR A 35 -2.79 2.03 -6.04
CA TYR A 35 -4.14 1.69 -5.63
C TYR A 35 -4.29 1.65 -4.10
N HIS A 36 -3.33 1.04 -3.39
CA HIS A 36 -3.32 1.00 -1.93
C HIS A 36 -3.26 2.41 -1.32
N GLU A 37 -2.39 3.27 -1.82
CA GLU A 37 -2.28 4.66 -1.35
C GLU A 37 -3.55 5.47 -1.65
N MET A 38 -4.22 5.22 -2.79
CA MET A 38 -5.53 5.82 -3.07
C MET A 38 -6.63 5.32 -2.13
N LEU A 39 -6.58 4.06 -1.69
CA LEU A 39 -7.51 3.56 -0.66
C LEU A 39 -7.31 4.28 0.68
N HIS A 40 -6.09 4.71 1.01
CA HIS A 40 -5.83 5.54 2.18
C HIS A 40 -6.49 6.91 2.07
N ILE A 41 -6.53 7.50 0.87
CA ILE A 41 -7.26 8.73 0.60
C ILE A 41 -8.77 8.49 0.80
N LYS A 42 -9.31 7.44 0.15
CA LYS A 42 -10.75 7.13 0.16
C LYS A 42 -11.30 6.82 1.55
N TYR A 43 -10.61 5.99 2.33
CA TYR A 43 -11.10 5.53 3.62
C TYR A 43 -10.54 6.30 4.82
N GLY A 44 -9.44 7.04 4.62
CA GLY A 44 -8.77 7.76 5.68
C GLY A 44 -8.43 6.87 6.87
N PHE A 45 -8.77 7.36 8.06
CA PHE A 45 -8.63 6.64 9.32
C PHE A 45 -9.90 6.81 10.14
N THR A 46 -10.27 5.77 10.86
CA THR A 46 -11.41 5.81 11.78
C THR A 46 -10.92 5.75 13.23
N TYR A 47 -11.68 6.30 14.17
CA TYR A 47 -11.42 6.14 15.60
C TYR A 47 -12.33 5.05 16.17
N LYS A 48 -11.73 4.06 16.84
CA LYS A 48 -12.48 3.07 17.62
C LYS A 48 -11.86 2.96 19.00
N LYS A 49 -12.63 3.30 20.04
CA LYS A 49 -12.18 3.35 21.45
C LYS A 49 -10.91 4.22 21.64
N GLY A 50 -10.91 5.43 21.08
CA GLY A 50 -9.78 6.37 21.16
C GLY A 50 -8.53 5.99 20.35
N ARG A 51 -8.51 4.83 19.69
CA ARG A 51 -7.38 4.39 18.84
C ARG A 51 -7.67 4.63 17.37
N ARG A 52 -6.69 5.20 16.66
CA ARG A 52 -6.70 5.34 15.20
C ARG A 52 -6.64 3.95 14.55
N ARG A 53 -7.59 3.65 13.69
CA ARG A 53 -7.60 2.46 12.83
C ARG A 53 -7.46 2.86 11.38
N ILE A 54 -6.42 2.32 10.77
CA ILE A 54 -6.16 2.32 9.33
C ILE A 54 -6.37 0.88 8.85
N HIS A 55 -6.62 0.68 7.55
CA HIS A 55 -6.89 -0.63 6.96
C HIS A 55 -8.07 -1.36 7.64
N THR A 56 -9.20 -0.66 7.74
CA THR A 56 -10.47 -1.21 8.25
C THR A 56 -10.96 -2.39 7.39
N SER A 57 -11.95 -3.14 7.85
CA SER A 57 -12.51 -4.25 7.06
C SER A 57 -13.00 -3.81 5.66
N PRO A 58 -13.67 -2.65 5.49
CA PRO A 58 -14.00 -2.12 4.16
C PRO A 58 -12.76 -1.85 3.29
N PHE A 59 -11.71 -1.24 3.85
CA PHE A 59 -10.45 -1.01 3.14
C PHE A 59 -9.89 -2.32 2.59
N LYS A 60 -9.77 -3.35 3.43
CA LYS A 60 -9.20 -4.65 3.02
C LYS A 60 -10.05 -5.34 1.94
N LYS A 61 -11.38 -5.24 2.05
CA LYS A 61 -12.30 -5.77 1.04
C LYS A 61 -12.17 -5.08 -0.31
N GLU A 62 -11.83 -3.79 -0.34
CA GLU A 62 -11.53 -3.12 -1.60
C GLU A 62 -10.12 -3.42 -2.10
N GLU A 63 -9.15 -3.49 -1.20
CA GLU A 63 -7.78 -3.88 -1.53
C GLU A 63 -7.74 -5.23 -2.28
N GLU A 64 -8.53 -6.20 -1.82
CA GLU A 64 -8.66 -7.53 -2.43
C GLU A 64 -9.31 -7.54 -3.82
N LYS A 65 -9.95 -6.44 -4.25
CA LYS A 65 -10.54 -6.33 -5.60
C LYS A 65 -9.53 -6.00 -6.69
N PHE A 66 -8.29 -5.64 -6.32
CA PHE A 66 -7.26 -5.34 -7.29
C PHE A 66 -6.92 -6.61 -8.11
N PRO A 67 -6.93 -6.57 -9.46
CA PRO A 67 -6.77 -7.77 -10.31
C PRO A 67 -5.51 -8.61 -10.04
N TYR A 68 -4.43 -8.01 -9.56
CA TYR A 68 -3.17 -8.69 -9.23
C TYR A 68 -2.82 -8.61 -7.74
N TYR A 69 -3.84 -8.59 -6.86
CA TYR A 69 -3.65 -8.38 -5.43
C TYR A 69 -2.68 -9.39 -4.81
N LYS A 70 -2.86 -10.69 -5.09
CA LYS A 70 -2.05 -11.75 -4.49
C LYS A 70 -0.62 -11.70 -5.03
N GLU A 71 -0.46 -11.60 -6.33
CA GLU A 71 0.81 -11.54 -7.05
C GLU A 71 1.64 -10.34 -6.59
N SER A 72 1.00 -9.17 -6.45
CA SER A 72 1.66 -7.97 -5.96
C SER A 72 2.15 -8.15 -4.54
N LYS A 73 1.32 -8.69 -3.64
CA LYS A 73 1.73 -8.94 -2.26
C LYS A 73 2.84 -9.96 -2.13
N GLU A 74 2.81 -11.03 -2.93
CA GLU A 74 3.87 -12.02 -2.97
C GLU A 74 5.19 -11.43 -3.49
N TYR A 75 5.14 -10.63 -4.55
CA TYR A 75 6.31 -9.93 -5.07
C TYR A 75 6.90 -8.99 -4.00
N LEU A 76 6.08 -8.14 -3.40
CA LEU A 76 6.50 -7.20 -2.36
C LEU A 76 7.07 -7.92 -1.13
N LYS A 77 6.52 -9.08 -0.75
CA LYS A 77 7.06 -9.94 0.30
C LYS A 77 8.45 -10.47 -0.05
N LYS A 78 8.66 -10.95 -1.29
CA LYS A 78 9.96 -11.45 -1.77
C LYS A 78 11.04 -10.37 -1.71
N ILE A 79 10.74 -9.14 -2.12
CA ILE A 79 11.76 -8.05 -2.17
C ILE A 79 11.97 -7.31 -0.84
N SER A 80 11.02 -7.40 0.11
CA SER A 80 11.12 -6.78 1.43
C SER A 80 11.61 -7.72 2.52
N GLY A 81 11.52 -9.03 2.30
CA GLY A 81 11.85 -10.06 3.28
C GLY A 81 10.90 -10.14 4.48
N ARG A 82 9.86 -9.30 4.59
CA ARG A 82 8.87 -9.30 5.70
C ARG A 82 7.48 -8.82 5.26
N GLU A 83 6.45 -9.52 5.72
CA GLU A 83 5.08 -9.43 5.21
C GLU A 83 4.27 -8.20 5.65
N ARG A 84 4.65 -7.50 6.73
CA ARG A 84 3.69 -6.64 7.47
C ARG A 84 3.77 -5.14 7.24
N LYS A 85 4.69 -4.62 6.41
CA LYS A 85 5.19 -3.27 6.68
C LYS A 85 5.76 -2.47 5.48
N PHE A 86 5.43 -2.83 4.25
CA PHE A 86 5.98 -2.11 3.08
C PHE A 86 5.07 -1.01 2.50
N LEU A 87 3.84 -0.88 3.01
CA LEU A 87 2.86 0.17 2.68
C LEU A 87 2.49 0.90 3.99
N SER A 88 2.30 2.23 3.96
CA SER A 88 2.18 3.07 5.17
C SER A 88 0.86 3.82 5.30
#